data_AF-A0A8S3II40-F1
#
_entry.id   AF-A0A8S3II40-F1
#
_cell.length_a   1.000
_cell.length_b   1.000
_cell.length_c   1.000
_cell.angle_alpha   90.00
_cell.angle_beta   90.00
_cell.angle_gamma   90.00
#
_symmetry.space_group_name_H-M   'P 1'
#
loop_
_entity.id
_entity.type
_entity.pdbx_description
1 polymer ?
#
loop_
_entity_poly.entity_id
_entity_poly.type
_entity_poly.pdbx_seq_one_letter_code
_entity_poly.pdbx_strand_id
1 'polypeptide(L)'
;KKQGAVLFGLDPTIVNVRRSRLTYGVSVLNRFVPDYHPSEKKIVKDNIEWCADIFDKFVLVDQSIGLGDIVVRKYTPARHNQAQCIISFYCSESDKPIYVTDPGVRKIGTLVLDMFQNGYSSVDQSILAANKNQRREIQTRMVFGDTEIKVSALDVTTGKCVRATIDFLNK
;
A
#
# COMPACT_ATOMS: atom_id res chain seq x y z
N LYS A 1 -47.88 3.96 -30.39
CA LYS A 1 -46.54 3.30 -30.40
C LYS A 1 -45.51 4.44 -30.32
N LYS A 2 -44.73 4.64 -29.27
CA LYS A 2 -43.65 3.77 -28.78
C LYS A 2 -43.47 3.93 -27.26
N GLN A 3 -43.41 2.80 -26.55
CA GLN A 3 -42.83 2.69 -25.21
C GLN A 3 -41.31 2.69 -25.37
N GLY A 4 -40.63 3.59 -24.68
CA GLY A 4 -39.17 3.63 -24.57
C GLY A 4 -38.81 3.72 -23.10
N ALA A 5 -38.99 2.62 -22.38
CA ALA A 5 -38.49 2.47 -21.02
C ALA A 5 -37.30 1.51 -21.09
N VAL A 6 -36.09 2.03 -21.00
CA VAL A 6 -34.89 1.21 -20.79
C VAL A 6 -34.63 1.22 -19.29
N LEU A 7 -35.28 0.29 -18.58
CA LEU A 7 -34.94 -0.06 -17.21
C LEU A 7 -33.72 -1.00 -17.27
N PHE A 8 -32.52 -0.43 -17.24
CA PHE A 8 -31.36 -1.19 -16.78
C PHE A 8 -31.46 -1.30 -15.25
N GLY A 9 -32.18 -2.31 -14.79
CA GLY A 9 -32.02 -2.81 -13.43
C GLY A 9 -30.65 -3.43 -13.31
N LEU A 10 -29.66 -2.66 -12.85
CA LEU A 10 -28.39 -3.20 -12.41
C LEU A 10 -28.67 -4.01 -11.14
N ASP A 11 -28.69 -5.32 -11.28
CA ASP A 11 -28.67 -6.23 -10.15
C ASP A 11 -27.37 -5.98 -9.36
N PRO A 12 -27.45 -5.49 -8.10
CA PRO A 12 -26.27 -5.20 -7.29
C PRO A 12 -25.48 -6.46 -6.90
N THR A 13 -25.95 -7.67 -7.27
CA THR A 13 -25.24 -8.94 -7.05
C THR A 13 -24.33 -9.36 -8.21
N ILE A 14 -24.34 -8.66 -9.34
CA ILE A 14 -23.37 -8.90 -10.41
C ILE A 14 -22.02 -8.31 -9.98
N VAL A 15 -21.10 -9.18 -9.58
CA VAL A 15 -19.70 -8.81 -9.37
C VAL A 15 -19.15 -8.36 -10.72
N ASN A 16 -19.12 -7.04 -10.94
CA ASN A 16 -18.45 -6.45 -12.08
C ASN A 16 -16.94 -6.65 -11.91
N VAL A 17 -16.40 -7.62 -12.62
CA VAL A 17 -14.96 -7.83 -12.75
C VAL A 17 -14.45 -6.91 -13.85
N ARG A 18 -13.39 -6.16 -13.55
CA ARG A 18 -12.66 -5.34 -14.54
C ARG A 18 -11.19 -5.69 -14.54
N ARG A 19 -10.50 -5.29 -15.60
CA ARG A 19 -9.04 -5.36 -15.64
C ARG A 19 -8.42 -4.09 -15.08
N SER A 20 -7.39 -4.22 -14.27
CA SER A 20 -6.61 -3.08 -13.80
C SER A 20 -5.98 -2.36 -14.99
N ARG A 21 -6.10 -1.04 -15.03
CA ARG A 21 -5.49 -0.22 -16.10
C ARG A 21 -3.98 -0.03 -15.91
N LEU A 22 -3.48 -0.18 -14.68
CA LEU A 22 -2.10 0.05 -14.30
C LEU A 22 -1.65 -1.01 -13.29
N THR A 23 -0.35 -1.18 -13.18
CA THR A 23 0.28 -1.85 -12.03
C THR A 23 0.31 -0.86 -10.87
N TYR A 24 -0.16 -1.26 -9.70
CA TYR A 24 -0.18 -0.45 -8.48
C TYR A 24 0.70 -1.07 -7.41
N GLY A 25 1.40 -0.23 -6.67
CA GLY A 25 2.29 -0.68 -5.63
C GLY A 25 2.76 0.41 -4.68
N VAL A 26 3.70 0.06 -3.82
CA VAL A 26 4.32 0.97 -2.86
C VAL A 26 5.83 0.85 -2.90
N SER A 27 6.53 1.89 -2.42
CA SER A 27 7.97 1.82 -2.17
C SER A 27 8.25 1.08 -0.87
N VAL A 28 9.15 0.09 -0.90
CA VAL A 28 9.58 -0.68 0.27
C VAL A 28 11.10 -0.74 0.41
N LEU A 29 11.55 -1.12 1.60
CA LEU A 29 12.94 -1.42 1.92
C LEU A 29 13.09 -2.91 2.23
N ASN A 30 13.93 -3.61 1.49
CA ASN A 30 14.30 -5.01 1.79
C ASN A 30 15.77 -5.11 2.17
N ARG A 31 16.18 -6.25 2.75
CA ARG A 31 17.60 -6.51 2.96
C ARG A 31 18.34 -6.48 1.63
N PHE A 32 19.46 -5.75 1.61
CA PHE A 32 20.34 -5.75 0.45
C PHE A 32 20.92 -7.14 0.27
N VAL A 33 21.02 -7.58 -0.98
CA VAL A 33 21.53 -8.89 -1.36
C VAL A 33 22.59 -8.60 -2.42
N PRO A 34 23.88 -8.81 -2.10
CA PRO A 34 24.94 -8.70 -3.08
C PRO A 34 24.61 -9.52 -4.33
N ASP A 35 25.01 -9.04 -5.50
CA ASP A 35 24.82 -9.67 -6.83
C ASP A 35 23.37 -9.69 -7.36
N TYR A 36 22.35 -9.51 -6.51
CA TYR A 36 20.96 -9.39 -6.94
C TYR A 36 20.49 -7.92 -7.02
N HIS A 37 20.82 -7.12 -6.01
CA HIS A 37 20.42 -5.72 -5.95
C HIS A 37 21.52 -4.79 -6.52
N PRO A 38 21.17 -3.79 -7.35
CA PRO A 38 22.10 -2.78 -7.82
C PRO A 38 22.74 -2.01 -6.67
N SER A 39 24.04 -1.77 -6.73
CA SER A 39 24.80 -1.07 -5.69
C SER A 39 24.29 0.36 -5.45
N GLU A 40 23.78 1.03 -6.49
CA GLU A 40 23.15 2.35 -6.40
C GLU A 40 21.87 2.38 -5.54
N LYS A 41 21.22 1.23 -5.31
CA LYS A 41 20.05 1.11 -4.43
C LYS A 41 20.41 0.75 -2.99
N LYS A 42 21.69 0.50 -2.71
CA LYS A 42 22.17 0.14 -1.38
C LYS A 42 22.16 1.37 -0.47
N ILE A 43 21.50 1.24 0.67
CA ILE A 43 21.58 2.19 1.77
C ILE A 43 21.99 1.45 3.04
N VAL A 44 22.83 2.08 3.87
CA VAL A 44 23.22 1.53 5.17
C VAL A 44 22.52 2.31 6.27
N LYS A 45 21.76 1.62 7.12
CA LYS A 45 21.05 2.19 8.27
C LYS A 45 21.22 1.27 9.46
N ASP A 46 21.75 1.80 10.57
CA ASP A 46 21.97 1.06 11.82
C ASP A 46 22.80 -0.21 11.60
N ASN A 47 23.88 -0.10 10.81
CA ASN A 47 24.75 -1.19 10.37
C ASN A 47 24.05 -2.31 9.59
N ILE A 48 22.84 -2.06 9.10
CA ILE A 48 22.10 -2.97 8.22
C ILE A 48 22.08 -2.40 6.81
N GLU A 49 22.42 -3.24 5.84
CA GLU A 49 22.33 -2.93 4.42
C GLU A 49 20.92 -3.20 3.90
N TRP A 50 20.32 -2.19 3.28
CA TRP A 50 18.98 -2.24 2.71
C TRP A 50 19.04 -1.90 1.22
N CYS A 51 18.16 -2.51 0.44
CA CYS A 51 17.84 -2.07 -0.92
C CYS A 51 16.65 -1.12 -0.85
N ALA A 52 16.86 0.12 -1.27
CA ALA A 52 15.85 1.16 -1.37
C ALA A 52 15.05 1.08 -2.67
N ASP A 53 13.96 1.84 -2.70
CA ASP A 53 13.14 2.10 -3.89
C ASP A 53 12.51 0.86 -4.52
N ILE A 54 12.39 -0.26 -3.82
CA ILE A 54 11.74 -1.45 -4.38
C ILE A 54 10.26 -1.16 -4.61
N PHE A 55 9.75 -1.53 -5.79
CA PHE A 55 8.33 -1.47 -6.11
C PHE A 55 7.67 -2.78 -5.67
N ASP A 56 7.00 -2.78 -4.51
CA ASP A 56 6.18 -3.92 -4.10
C ASP A 56 4.78 -3.83 -4.73
N LYS A 57 4.43 -4.84 -5.53
CA LYS A 57 3.23 -4.84 -6.37
C LYS A 57 2.02 -5.34 -5.58
N PHE A 58 0.98 -4.52 -5.54
CA PHE A 58 -0.34 -4.93 -5.04
C PHE A 58 -1.13 -5.62 -6.15
N VAL A 59 -1.11 -5.00 -7.32
CA VAL A 59 -1.92 -5.37 -8.48
C VAL A 59 -1.10 -5.13 -9.73
N LEU A 60 -1.24 -6.00 -10.73
CA LEU A 60 -0.65 -5.83 -12.06
C LEU A 60 -1.64 -5.17 -13.02
N VAL A 61 -1.11 -4.46 -14.02
CA VAL A 61 -1.87 -4.13 -15.23
C VAL A 61 -2.51 -5.40 -15.81
N ASP A 62 -3.71 -5.26 -16.36
CA ASP A 62 -4.57 -6.33 -16.88
C ASP A 62 -5.04 -7.39 -15.88
N GLN A 63 -4.63 -7.33 -14.61
CA GLN A 63 -5.15 -8.21 -13.56
C GLN A 63 -6.65 -7.98 -13.37
N SER A 64 -7.41 -9.07 -13.32
CA SER A 64 -8.85 -9.01 -12.99
C SER A 64 -9.06 -8.65 -11.52
N ILE A 65 -9.88 -7.63 -11.29
CA ILE A 65 -10.26 -7.10 -9.97
C ILE A 65 -11.76 -6.83 -9.97
N GLY A 66 -12.46 -7.34 -8.96
CA GLY A 66 -13.85 -7.01 -8.69
C GLY A 66 -14.01 -5.60 -8.12
N LEU A 67 -15.15 -4.96 -8.40
CA LEU A 67 -15.49 -3.71 -7.73
C LEU A 67 -15.60 -3.92 -6.21
N GLY A 68 -14.90 -3.07 -5.46
CA GLY A 68 -14.82 -3.16 -4.01
C GLY A 68 -13.76 -4.13 -3.49
N ASP A 69 -13.02 -4.82 -4.37
CA ASP A 69 -11.94 -5.70 -3.95
C ASP A 69 -10.89 -4.95 -3.14
N ILE A 70 -10.40 -5.64 -2.11
CA ILE A 70 -9.41 -5.13 -1.17
C ILE A 70 -8.15 -5.97 -1.31
N VAL A 71 -7.06 -5.33 -1.73
CA VAL A 71 -5.74 -5.95 -1.71
C VAL A 71 -4.99 -5.46 -0.48
N VAL A 72 -4.52 -6.40 0.34
CA VAL A 72 -3.80 -6.12 1.59
C VAL A 72 -2.36 -6.61 1.48
N ARG A 73 -1.43 -5.78 1.94
CA ARG A 73 -0.02 -6.15 2.17
C ARG A 73 0.37 -5.79 3.59
N LYS A 74 1.32 -6.57 4.13
CA LYS A 74 1.81 -6.46 5.50
C LYS A 74 3.27 -6.07 5.47
N TYR A 75 3.62 -5.07 6.25
CA TYR A 75 4.99 -4.56 6.34
C TYR A 75 5.42 -4.45 7.79
N THR A 76 6.73 -4.53 8.01
CA THR A 76 7.35 -4.19 9.28
C THR A 76 8.11 -2.88 9.12
N PRO A 77 7.98 -1.92 10.05
CA PRO A 77 8.82 -0.72 10.04
C PRO A 77 10.30 -1.09 10.00
N ALA A 78 11.08 -0.34 9.22
CA ALA A 78 12.52 -0.60 9.08
C ALA A 78 13.27 -0.43 10.42
N ARG A 79 12.74 0.40 11.33
CA ARG A 79 13.29 0.64 12.67
C ARG A 79 12.23 0.49 13.75
N HIS A 80 12.64 -0.10 14.89
CA HIS A 80 11.76 -0.31 16.03
C HIS A 80 11.22 1.01 16.65
N ASN A 81 12.06 2.05 16.71
CA ASN A 81 11.72 3.35 17.31
C ASN A 81 11.35 4.41 16.26
N GLN A 82 10.83 3.99 15.10
CA GLN A 82 10.46 4.93 14.06
C GLN A 82 9.24 5.76 14.48
N ALA A 83 9.39 7.09 14.41
CA ALA A 83 8.37 8.07 14.79
C ALA A 83 7.15 8.06 13.86
N GLN A 84 7.38 7.87 12.55
CA GLN A 84 6.36 7.92 11.51
C GLN A 84 6.65 6.89 10.43
N CYS A 85 5.63 6.18 9.96
CA CYS A 85 5.72 5.32 8.78
C CYS A 85 5.18 6.09 7.57
N ILE A 86 6.04 6.32 6.58
CA ILE A 86 5.66 6.97 5.32
C ILE A 86 5.47 5.89 4.27
N ILE A 87 4.26 5.79 3.72
CA ILE A 87 3.92 4.83 2.67
C ILE A 87 3.64 5.64 1.41
N SER A 88 4.53 5.51 0.42
CA SER A 88 4.38 6.17 -0.88
C SER A 88 3.79 5.18 -1.89
N PHE A 89 2.70 5.58 -2.53
CA PHE A 89 1.97 4.79 -3.51
C PHE A 89 2.41 5.17 -4.93
N TYR A 90 2.54 4.18 -5.79
CA TYR A 90 3.02 4.33 -7.16
C TYR A 90 2.15 3.56 -8.15
N CYS A 91 2.19 3.98 -9.41
CA CYS A 91 1.61 3.25 -10.52
C CYS A 91 2.58 3.15 -11.71
N SER A 92 2.39 2.15 -12.57
CA SER A 92 3.09 1.98 -13.85
C SER A 92 2.16 1.39 -14.92
N GLU A 93 2.40 1.71 -16.19
CA GLU A 93 1.75 1.05 -17.33
C GLU A 93 2.36 -0.34 -17.62
N SER A 94 3.52 -0.64 -17.06
CA SER A 94 4.21 -1.94 -17.19
C SER A 94 3.85 -2.89 -16.05
N ASP A 95 3.85 -4.20 -16.31
CA ASP A 95 3.72 -5.28 -15.32
C ASP A 95 5.05 -5.62 -14.61
N LYS A 96 6.17 -5.10 -15.12
CA LYS A 96 7.54 -5.47 -14.70
C LYS A 96 8.35 -4.37 -13.97
N PRO A 97 7.79 -3.34 -13.32
CA PRO A 97 8.63 -2.44 -12.54
C PRO A 97 9.25 -3.22 -11.37
N ILE A 98 10.56 -3.06 -11.18
CA ILE A 98 11.32 -3.60 -10.05
C ILE A 98 11.53 -2.48 -9.01
N TYR A 99 11.79 -1.26 -9.47
CA TYR A 99 12.02 -0.10 -8.63
C TYR A 99 11.03 1.02 -8.91
N VAL A 100 10.76 1.86 -7.91
CA VAL A 100 9.92 3.05 -8.05
C VAL A 100 10.58 4.16 -8.87
N THR A 101 11.85 3.99 -9.20
CA THR A 101 12.63 4.86 -10.10
C THR A 101 12.65 4.34 -11.54
N ASP A 102 12.04 3.18 -11.82
CA ASP A 102 12.03 2.64 -13.18
C ASP A 102 11.24 3.58 -14.13
N PRO A 103 11.64 3.65 -15.41
CA PRO A 103 10.92 4.45 -16.40
C PRO A 103 9.42 4.14 -16.42
N GLY A 104 8.59 5.18 -16.46
CA GLY A 104 7.13 5.05 -16.48
C GLY A 104 6.49 4.79 -15.12
N VAL A 105 7.26 4.63 -14.05
CA VAL A 105 6.71 4.62 -12.69
C VAL A 105 6.44 6.04 -12.22
N ARG A 106 5.23 6.29 -11.71
CA ARG A 106 4.87 7.59 -11.11
C ARG A 106 4.31 7.42 -9.71
N LYS A 107 4.69 8.35 -8.84
CA LYS A 107 4.05 8.51 -7.53
C LYS A 107 2.62 9.02 -7.70
N ILE A 108 1.70 8.44 -6.93
CA ILE A 108 0.25 8.77 -6.98
C ILE A 108 -0.32 9.16 -5.62
N GLY A 109 0.41 8.91 -4.53
CA GLY A 109 -0.06 9.29 -3.20
C GLY A 109 0.98 9.02 -2.12
N THR A 110 0.73 9.56 -0.93
CA THR A 110 1.51 9.28 0.29
C THR A 110 0.56 9.18 1.47
N LEU A 111 0.78 8.20 2.34
CA LEU A 111 0.22 8.18 3.69
C LEU A 111 1.35 8.36 4.70
N VAL A 112 1.08 9.12 5.76
CA VAL A 112 1.99 9.28 6.90
C VAL A 112 1.24 8.76 8.12
N LEU A 113 1.77 7.74 8.76
CA LEU A 113 1.19 7.11 9.94
C LEU A 113 2.07 7.41 11.15
N ASP A 114 1.54 8.16 12.11
CA ASP A 114 2.24 8.49 13.35
C ASP A 114 2.39 7.26 14.24
N MET A 115 3.64 6.87 14.44
CA MET A 115 4.05 5.70 15.19
C MET A 115 4.55 6.01 16.60
N PHE A 116 4.66 7.29 16.96
CA PHE A 116 5.02 7.75 18.31
C PHE A 116 4.13 7.13 19.38
N GLN A 117 4.79 6.66 20.45
CA GLN A 117 4.18 5.95 21.57
C GLN A 117 3.93 6.82 22.81
N ASN A 118 4.07 8.14 22.70
CA ASN A 118 3.80 9.04 23.82
C ASN A 118 2.28 9.22 23.98
N GLY A 119 1.71 8.70 25.06
CA GLY A 119 0.28 8.83 25.39
C GLY A 119 -0.44 7.53 25.74
N TYR A 120 0.25 6.38 25.72
CA TYR A 120 -0.34 5.12 26.17
C TYR A 120 -0.55 5.12 27.69
N SER A 121 -1.78 4.82 28.12
CA SER A 121 -2.09 4.63 29.53
C SER A 121 -1.28 3.45 30.09
N SER A 122 -1.07 3.38 31.40
CA SER A 122 -0.30 2.30 32.05
C SER A 122 -0.78 0.88 31.69
N VAL A 123 -2.05 0.74 31.31
CA VAL A 123 -2.66 -0.52 30.83
C VAL A 123 -2.13 -0.93 29.44
N ASP A 124 -1.96 0.02 28.52
CA ASP A 124 -1.46 -0.20 27.16
C ASP A 124 0.03 -0.55 27.15
N GLN A 125 0.81 -0.03 28.10
CA GLN A 125 2.20 -0.42 28.27
C GLN A 125 2.37 -1.89 28.65
N SER A 126 1.39 -2.51 29.33
CA SER A 126 1.45 -3.93 29.69
C SER A 126 1.16 -4.86 28.50
N ILE A 127 0.24 -4.46 27.61
CA ILE A 127 -0.06 -5.18 26.35
C ILE A 127 1.12 -5.05 25.37
N LEU A 128 1.77 -3.89 25.32
CA LEU A 128 2.99 -3.67 24.53
C LEU A 128 4.20 -4.40 25.12
N ALA A 129 4.30 -4.49 26.45
CA ALA A 129 5.36 -5.24 27.14
C ALA A 129 5.22 -6.75 26.93
N ALA A 130 4.00 -7.28 26.88
CA ALA A 130 3.72 -8.68 26.52
C ALA A 130 4.09 -9.00 25.06
N ASN A 131 4.05 -8.01 24.17
CA ASN A 131 4.37 -8.13 22.75
C ASN A 131 5.79 -7.69 22.37
N LYS A 132 6.73 -7.57 23.33
CA LYS A 132 8.12 -7.15 23.05
C LYS A 132 8.84 -7.98 21.98
N ASN A 133 8.42 -9.23 21.77
CA ASN A 133 8.98 -10.12 20.75
C ASN A 133 8.25 -10.07 19.40
N GLN A 134 7.10 -9.40 19.29
CA GLN A 134 6.35 -9.31 18.04
C GLN A 134 6.75 -8.06 17.27
N ARG A 135 7.25 -8.24 16.04
CA ARG A 135 7.55 -7.13 15.14
C ARG A 135 6.24 -6.38 14.83
N ARG A 136 6.23 -5.06 15.03
CA ARG A 136 5.09 -4.18 14.71
C ARG A 136 4.66 -4.39 13.26
N GLU A 137 3.38 -4.69 13.04
CA GLU A 137 2.80 -4.92 11.71
C GLU A 137 2.02 -3.68 11.25
N ILE A 138 2.37 -3.19 10.06
CA ILE A 138 1.61 -2.18 9.35
C ILE A 138 0.89 -2.86 8.19
N GLN A 139 -0.44 -2.81 8.20
CA GLN A 139 -1.27 -3.29 7.09
C GLN A 139 -1.59 -2.14 6.16
N THR A 140 -1.14 -2.24 4.91
CA THR A 140 -1.51 -1.31 3.85
C THR A 140 -2.58 -1.96 2.97
N ARG A 141 -3.63 -1.21 2.65
CA ARG A 141 -4.76 -1.69 1.85
C ARG A 141 -4.99 -0.76 0.66
N MET A 142 -5.29 -1.36 -0.49
CA MET A 142 -5.86 -0.67 -1.65
C MET A 142 -7.25 -1.25 -1.94
N VAL A 143 -8.26 -0.38 -1.98
CA VAL A 143 -9.64 -0.73 -2.32
C VAL A 143 -9.94 -0.13 -3.69
N PHE A 144 -10.34 -1.00 -4.62
CA PHE A 144 -10.58 -0.61 -6.01
C PHE A 144 -12.07 -0.33 -6.24
N GLY A 145 -12.45 0.96 -6.27
CA GLY A 145 -13.80 1.40 -6.65
C GLY A 145 -13.91 1.67 -8.16
N ASP A 146 -15.02 2.25 -8.62
CA ASP A 146 -15.24 2.51 -10.05
C ASP A 146 -14.22 3.49 -10.65
N THR A 147 -14.09 4.67 -10.06
CA THR A 147 -13.23 5.74 -10.60
C THR A 147 -12.07 6.10 -9.67
N GLU A 148 -12.08 5.55 -8.46
CA GLU A 148 -11.17 5.91 -7.38
C GLU A 148 -10.51 4.68 -6.77
N ILE A 149 -9.29 4.87 -6.28
CA ILE A 149 -8.61 3.89 -5.44
C ILE A 149 -8.50 4.46 -4.03
N LYS A 150 -9.12 3.80 -3.05
CA LYS A 150 -8.99 4.18 -1.64
C LYS A 150 -7.82 3.44 -1.04
N VAL A 151 -6.90 4.18 -0.43
CA VAL A 151 -5.72 3.61 0.22
C VAL A 151 -5.78 3.83 1.73
N SER A 152 -5.29 2.86 2.49
CA SER A 152 -5.21 2.98 3.94
C SER A 152 -3.98 2.28 4.50
N ALA A 153 -3.54 2.75 5.66
CA ALA A 153 -2.51 2.13 6.46
C ALA A 153 -3.00 1.99 7.89
N LEU A 154 -2.91 0.78 8.45
CA LEU A 154 -3.31 0.43 9.81
C LEU A 154 -2.09 -0.07 10.56
N ASP A 155 -1.78 0.55 11.69
CA ASP A 155 -0.88 -0.03 12.67
C ASP A 155 -1.65 -1.02 13.53
N VAL A 156 -1.39 -2.32 13.32
CA VAL A 156 -2.12 -3.40 13.99
C VAL A 156 -1.90 -3.37 15.50
N THR A 157 -0.75 -2.87 15.95
CA THR A 157 -0.42 -2.82 17.38
C THR A 157 -1.25 -1.78 18.12
N THR A 158 -1.57 -0.66 17.47
CA THR A 158 -2.18 0.50 18.13
C THR A 158 -3.60 0.79 17.66
N GLY A 159 -4.04 0.13 16.59
CA GLY A 159 -5.32 0.40 15.93
C GLY A 159 -5.36 1.71 15.14
N LYS A 160 -4.30 2.53 15.17
CA LYS A 160 -4.25 3.79 14.44
C LYS A 160 -4.31 3.53 12.94
N CYS A 161 -5.21 4.24 12.26
CA CYS A 161 -5.41 4.09 10.82
C CYS A 161 -5.48 5.45 10.13
N VAL A 162 -4.73 5.58 9.04
CA VAL A 162 -4.77 6.73 8.13
C VAL A 162 -5.27 6.28 6.76
N ARG A 163 -6.00 7.14 6.06
CA ARG A 163 -6.65 6.82 4.79
C ARG A 163 -6.57 8.02 3.84
N ALA A 164 -6.56 7.73 2.54
CA ALA A 164 -6.66 8.72 1.48
C ALA A 164 -7.36 8.12 0.26
N THR A 165 -7.82 8.98 -0.63
CA THR A 165 -8.37 8.59 -1.93
C THR A 165 -7.43 9.08 -3.03
N ILE A 166 -7.15 8.21 -3.99
CA ILE A 166 -6.39 8.53 -5.20
C ILE A 166 -7.38 8.57 -6.36
N ASP A 167 -7.61 9.78 -6.87
CA ASP A 167 -8.48 10.05 -8.01
C ASP A 167 -7.64 10.23 -9.29
N PHE A 168 -8.09 9.63 -10.37
CA PHE A 168 -7.46 9.65 -11.70
C PHE A 168 -8.30 10.41 -12.74
N LEU A 169 -9.47 10.96 -12.38
CA LEU A 169 -10.37 11.69 -13.28
C LEU A 169 -10.04 13.17 -13.44
N ASN A 170 -9.21 13.74 -12.56
CA ASN A 170 -8.86 15.17 -12.56
C ASN A 170 -7.45 15.43 -13.12
N LYS A 171 -7.04 14.74 -14.21
CA LYS A 171 -5.74 14.92 -14.85
C LYS A 171 -5.84 15.24 -16.32
#